data_AF-A0A1M6UEA0-F1
#
_entry.id   AF-A0A1M6UEA0-F1
#
_cell.length_a   1.000
_cell.length_b   1.000
_cell.length_c   1.000
_cell.angle_alpha   90.00
_cell.angle_beta   90.00
_cell.angle_gamma   90.00
#
_symmetry.space_group_name_H-M   'P 1'
#
loop_
_entity.id
_entity.type
_entity.pdbx_description
1 polymer ?
#
loop_
_entity_poly.entity_id
_entity_poly.type
_entity_poly.pdbx_seq_one_letter_code
_entity_poly.pdbx_strand_id
1 'polypeptide(L)' 'MTELGKMVDSLQGKIGQEIGVSEWVLINQAMIDKFADVTMDHQFIHVDPSRARDESPFGGTIAHGFLTL' A
#
# COMPACT_ATOMS: atom_id res chain seq x y z
N MET A 1 -0.11 37.05 -10.74
CA MET A 1 -0.25 35.59 -10.55
C MET A 1 0.29 35.26 -9.17
N THR A 2 -0.49 34.60 -8.32
CA THR A 2 -0.07 34.20 -6.96
C THR A 2 1.01 33.11 -7.06
N GLU A 3 1.83 32.95 -6.01
CA GLU A 3 2.80 31.85 -5.94
C GLU A 3 2.14 30.46 -6.07
N LEU A 4 0.89 30.32 -5.59
CA LEU A 4 0.07 29.14 -5.80
C LEU A 4 -0.20 28.88 -7.30
N GLY A 5 -0.48 29.93 -8.08
CA GLY A 5 -0.70 29.80 -9.53
C GLY A 5 0.55 29.29 -10.25
N LYS A 6 1.72 29.83 -9.93
CA LYS A 6 3.00 29.36 -10.51
C LYS A 6 3.30 27.90 -10.19
N MET A 7 3.00 27.45 -8.97
CA MET A 7 3.19 26.05 -8.57
C MET A 7 2.27 25.10 -9.36
N VAL A 8 0.99 25.44 -9.49
CA VAL A 8 0.02 24.63 -10.24
C VAL A 8 0.43 24.53 -11.72
N ASP A 9 0.81 25.64 -12.35
CA ASP A 9 1.26 25.66 -13.75
C ASP A 9 2.51 24.78 -13.94
N SER A 10 3.46 24.82 -12.99
CA SER A 10 4.65 23.97 -13.04
C SER A 10 4.33 22.47 -12.91
N LEU A 11 3.29 22.09 -12.17
CA LEU A 11 2.86 20.71 -12.04
C LEU A 11 2.08 20.23 -13.27
N GLN A 12 1.26 21.10 -13.88
CA GLN A 12 0.56 20.79 -15.13
C GLN A 12 1.54 20.44 -16.26
N GLY A 13 2.66 21.15 -16.36
CA GLY A 13 3.72 20.85 -17.32
C GLY A 13 4.40 19.48 -17.15
N LYS A 14 4.15 18.78 -16.03
CA LYS A 14 4.71 17.46 -15.71
C LYS A 14 3.74 16.30 -15.97
N ILE A 15 2.53 16.54 -16.49
CA ILE A 15 1.58 15.47 -16.81
C ILE A 15 2.21 14.48 -17.79
N GLY A 16 2.15 13.19 -17.46
CA GLY A 16 2.74 12.11 -18.26
C GLY A 16 4.25 11.90 -18.05
N GLN A 17 4.89 12.65 -17.16
CA GLN A 17 6.30 12.45 -16.80
C GLN A 17 6.43 11.66 -15.49
N GLU A 18 7.47 10.85 -15.39
CA GLU A 18 7.88 10.24 -14.11
C GLU A 18 8.41 11.34 -13.17
N ILE A 19 7.90 11.35 -11.93
CA ILE A 19 8.27 12.36 -10.92
C ILE A 19 9.25 11.83 -9.86
N GLY A 20 9.55 10.53 -9.90
CA GLY A 20 10.48 9.84 -9.01
C GLY A 20 10.06 8.41 -8.71
N VAL A 21 10.99 7.63 -8.18
CA VAL A 21 10.78 6.29 -7.63
C VAL A 21 11.16 6.34 -6.16
N SER A 22 10.29 5.85 -5.27
CA SER A 22 10.59 5.82 -3.84
C SER A 22 11.63 4.77 -3.50
N GLU A 23 12.20 4.87 -2.30
CA GLU A 23 12.92 3.76 -1.70
C GLU A 23 11.99 2.56 -1.47
N TRP A 24 12.59 1.38 -1.34
CA TRP A 24 11.87 0.16 -0.97
C TRP A 24 11.32 0.27 0.47
N VAL A 25 10.09 -0.21 0.65
CA VAL A 25 9.45 -0.29 1.97
C VAL A 25 9.21 -1.75 2.33
N LEU A 26 9.68 -2.16 3.51
CA LEU A 26 9.41 -3.50 4.02
C LEU A 26 7.97 -3.59 4.52
N ILE A 27 7.17 -4.44 3.88
CA ILE A 27 5.84 -4.82 4.35
C ILE A 27 5.99 -6.08 5.21
N ASN A 28 5.84 -5.93 6.52
CA ASN A 28 5.92 -7.04 7.48
C ASN A 28 4.54 -7.38 8.06
N GLN A 29 4.44 -8.52 8.74
CA GLN A 29 3.18 -8.99 9.32
C GLN A 29 2.56 -7.96 10.28
N ALA A 30 3.37 -7.28 11.11
CA ALA A 30 2.86 -6.28 12.05
C ALA A 30 2.20 -5.07 11.37
N MET A 31 2.63 -4.71 10.16
CA MET A 31 1.97 -3.68 9.35
C MET A 31 0.65 -4.19 8.78
N ILE A 32 0.63 -5.43 8.30
CA ILE A 32 -0.57 -6.09 7.77
C ILE A 32 -1.63 -6.23 8.88
N ASP A 33 -1.25 -6.68 10.08
CA ASP A 33 -2.15 -6.83 11.22
C ASP A 33 -2.76 -5.50 11.65
N LYS A 34 -1.95 -4.43 11.73
CA LYS A 34 -2.46 -3.08 12.05
C LYS A 34 -3.43 -2.56 11.01
N PHE A 35 -3.20 -2.88 9.74
CA PHE A 35 -4.13 -2.50 8.67
C PHE A 35 -5.46 -3.26 8.82
N ALA A 36 -5.42 -4.55 9.15
CA ALA A 36 -6.62 -5.31 9.50
C ALA A 36 -7.40 -4.67 10.66
N ASP A 37 -6.70 -4.23 11.71
CA ASP A 37 -7.35 -3.62 12.88
C ASP A 37 -8.10 -2.32 12.55
N VAL A 38 -7.53 -1.45 11.71
CA VAL A 38 -8.17 -0.16 11.36
C VAL A 38 -9.25 -0.30 10.29
N THR A 39 -9.16 -1.32 9.44
CA THR A 39 -10.12 -1.55 8.35
C THR A 39 -11.19 -2.58 8.70
N MET A 40 -11.00 -3.31 9.81
CA MET A 40 -11.81 -4.47 10.22
C MET A 40 -11.79 -5.62 9.21
N ASP A 41 -10.77 -5.69 8.35
CA ASP A 41 -10.54 -6.82 7.45
C ASP A 41 -9.54 -7.81 8.05
N HIS A 42 -10.07 -8.71 8.87
CA HIS A 42 -9.33 -9.81 9.48
C HIS A 42 -9.46 -11.13 8.68
N GLN A 43 -9.58 -11.06 7.36
CA GLN A 43 -9.58 -12.27 6.54
C GLN A 43 -8.29 -13.06 6.76
N PHE A 44 -8.40 -14.38 6.93
CA PHE A 44 -7.30 -15.23 7.41
C PHE A 44 -6.04 -15.18 6.52
N ILE A 45 -6.20 -14.92 5.22
CA ILE A 45 -5.08 -14.77 4.29
C ILE A 45 -4.17 -13.58 4.62
N HIS A 46 -4.62 -12.66 5.46
CA HIS A 46 -3.85 -11.51 5.93
C HIS A 46 -3.28 -11.70 7.33
N VAL A 47 -4.04 -12.28 8.26
CA VAL A 47 -3.75 -12.21 9.71
C VAL A 47 -3.41 -13.56 10.37
N ASP A 48 -3.56 -14.69 9.67
CA ASP A 48 -3.27 -16.01 10.22
C ASP A 48 -2.18 -16.72 9.41
N PRO A 49 -0.90 -16.62 9.80
CA PRO A 49 0.21 -17.25 9.09
C PRO A 49 0.12 -18.77 8.97
N SER A 50 -0.41 -19.45 9.99
CA SER A 50 -0.52 -20.91 9.94
C SER A 50 -1.58 -21.31 8.94
N ARG A 51 -2.76 -20.72 9.07
CA ARG A 51 -3.89 -21.04 8.21
C ARG A 51 -3.67 -20.57 6.77
N ALA A 52 -3.07 -19.40 6.58
CA ALA A 52 -2.74 -18.91 5.24
C ALA A 52 -1.71 -19.81 4.54
N ARG A 53 -0.74 -20.37 5.27
CA ARG A 53 0.20 -21.36 4.70
C ARG A 53 -0.52 -22.65 4.30
N ASP A 54 -1.43 -23.13 5.13
CA ASP A 54 -2.01 -24.47 4.98
C ASP A 54 -3.27 -24.48 4.07
N GLU A 55 -4.05 -23.39 4.03
CA GLU A 55 -5.34 -23.30 3.32
C GLU A 55 -5.34 -22.31 2.14
N SER A 56 -4.42 -21.35 2.08
CA SER A 56 -4.42 -20.36 0.99
C SER A 56 -3.57 -20.82 -0.20
N PRO A 57 -3.91 -20.40 -1.44
CA PRO A 57 -3.08 -20.67 -2.62
C PRO A 57 -1.76 -19.89 -2.62
N PHE A 58 -1.55 -18.97 -1.67
CA PHE A 58 -0.38 -18.10 -1.62
C PHE A 58 0.79 -18.69 -0.81
N GLY A 59 0.55 -19.75 -0.04
CA GLY A 59 1.58 -20.41 0.76
C GLY A 59 2.05 -19.63 2.01
N GLY A 60 1.32 -18.58 2.38
CA GLY A 60 1.59 -17.73 3.53
C GLY A 60 0.64 -16.54 3.55
N THR A 61 0.80 -15.65 4.54
CA THR A 61 0.05 -14.40 4.59
C THR A 61 0.45 -13.46 3.46
N ILE A 62 -0.52 -12.69 2.98
CA ILE A 62 -0.31 -11.62 2.00
C ILE A 62 -0.83 -10.29 2.56
N ALA A 63 -0.30 -9.18 2.07
CA ALA A 63 -0.82 -7.85 2.41
C ALA A 63 -2.25 -7.65 1.88
N HIS A 64 -3.02 -6.79 2.54
CA HIS A 64 -4.29 -6.30 2.02
C HIS A 64 -4.07 -5.54 0.71
N GLY A 65 -4.93 -5.72 -0.29
CA GLY A 65 -4.83 -4.96 -1.54
C GLY A 65 -4.91 -3.44 -1.31
N PHE A 66 -5.79 -3.02 -0.39
CA PHE A 66 -5.95 -1.61 0.00
C PHE A 66 -4.77 -1.05 0.81
N LEU A 67 -3.85 -1.88 1.31
CA LEU A 67 -2.63 -1.38 1.94
C LEU A 67 -1.64 -0.84 0.88
N THR A 68 -1.80 -1.23 -0.39
CA THR A 68 -0.90 -0.85 -1.49
C THR A 68 -1.42 0.29 -2.38
N LEU A 69 -2.65 0.75 -2.15
CA LEU A 69 -3.33 1.79 -2.94
C LEU A 69 -3.13 3.17 -2.32
#